data_AF-A0A139XD14-F1
#
_entry.id   AF-A0A139XD14-F1
#
_cell.length_a   1.000
_cell.length_b   1.000
_cell.length_c   1.000
_cell.angle_alpha   90.00
_cell.angle_beta   90.00
_cell.angle_gamma   90.00
#
_symmetry.space_group_name_H-M   'P 1'
#
loop_
_entity.id
_entity.type
_entity.pdbx_description
1 polymer ?
#
loop_
_entity_poly.entity_id
_entity_poly.type
_entity_poly.pdbx_seq_one_letter_code
_entity_poly.pdbx_strand_id
1 'polypeptide(L)' 'MALRLSLDLTRAQIADAVGVGEEKVAEWENGSNIPRLTLGQTVRLCKITKRTVEDLADLFKQS' A
#
# COMPACT_ATOMS: atom_id res chain seq x y z
N MET A 1 1.52 10.44 -3.03
CA MET A 1 0.21 10.05 -2.48
C MET A 1 0.42 9.17 -1.25
N ALA A 2 -0.13 9.46 -0.07
CA ALA A 2 0.15 8.59 1.09
C ALA A 2 -1.03 7.66 1.42
N LEU A 3 -0.77 6.34 1.32
CA LEU A 3 -1.70 5.24 1.61
C LEU A 3 -2.30 5.33 3.02
N ARG A 4 -1.53 5.90 3.94
CA ARG A 4 -1.79 5.92 5.38
C ARG A 4 -2.56 7.12 5.92
N LEU A 5 -2.70 8.22 5.16
CA LEU A 5 -3.08 9.53 5.71
C LEU A 5 -4.44 9.58 6.41
N SER A 6 -5.39 8.74 6.00
CA SER A 6 -6.74 8.72 6.57
C SER A 6 -6.96 7.61 7.63
N LEU A 7 -5.90 6.87 7.98
CA LEU A 7 -6.02 5.62 8.73
C LEU A 7 -5.18 5.57 10.02
N ASP A 8 -4.49 6.65 10.35
CA ASP A 8 -3.54 6.72 11.48
C ASP A 8 -2.52 5.55 11.46
N LEU A 9 -2.07 5.21 10.25
CA LEU A 9 -1.09 4.14 10.04
C LEU A 9 0.31 4.71 9.84
N THR A 10 1.31 3.96 10.30
CA THR A 10 2.71 4.16 9.92
C THR A 10 3.04 3.32 8.69
N ARG A 11 4.15 3.64 8.03
CA ARG A 11 4.65 2.82 6.91
C ARG A 11 5.07 1.43 7.39
N ALA A 12 5.68 1.34 8.58
CA ALA A 12 6.02 0.08 9.22
C ALA A 12 4.80 -0.82 9.44
N GLN A 13 3.67 -0.28 9.91
CA GLN A 13 2.43 -1.06 10.09
C GLN A 13 1.90 -1.64 8.77
N ILE A 14 1.96 -0.86 7.68
CA ILE A 14 1.59 -1.36 6.34
C ILE A 14 2.59 -2.41 5.88
N ALA A 15 3.89 -2.16 6.06
CA ALA A 15 4.97 -3.06 5.66
C ALA A 15 4.84 -4.43 6.34
N ASP A 16 4.66 -4.45 7.66
CA ASP A 16 4.49 -5.66 8.47
C ASP A 16 3.23 -6.43 8.07
N ALA A 17 2.11 -5.73 7.88
CA ALA A 17 0.85 -6.36 7.51
C ALA A 17 0.90 -7.02 6.12
N VAL A 18 1.64 -6.42 5.18
CA VAL A 18 1.77 -6.91 3.80
C VAL A 18 2.96 -7.86 3.63
N GLY A 19 3.92 -7.84 4.57
CA GLY A 19 5.16 -8.63 4.48
C GLY A 19 6.14 -8.07 3.45
N VAL A 20 6.33 -6.74 3.46
CA VAL A 20 7.31 -6.03 2.62
C VAL A 20 8.20 -5.14 3.50
N GLY A 21 9.24 -4.54 2.93
CA GLY A 21 10.04 -3.54 3.65
C GLY A 21 9.35 -2.18 3.71
N GLU A 22 9.62 -1.40 4.76
CA GLU A 22 9.11 -0.03 4.91
C GLU A 22 9.51 0.88 3.75
N GLU A 23 10.72 0.70 3.22
CA GLU A 23 11.22 1.39 2.03
C GLU A 23 10.30 1.19 0.82
N LYS A 24 9.81 -0.03 0.58
CA LYS A 24 8.85 -0.29 -0.51
C LYS A 24 7.56 0.50 -0.32
N VAL A 25 7.06 0.61 0.91
CA VAL A 25 5.86 1.41 1.19
C VAL A 25 6.14 2.89 0.90
N ALA A 26 7.33 3.39 1.25
CA ALA A 26 7.72 4.76 0.90
C ALA A 26 7.82 4.99 -0.62
N GLU A 27 8.37 4.03 -1.37
CA GLU A 27 8.40 4.06 -2.84
C GLU A 27 7.01 4.03 -3.48
N TRP A 28 6.05 3.32 -2.88
CA TRP A 28 4.66 3.35 -3.36
C TRP A 28 4.03 4.71 -3.08
N GLU A 29 4.29 5.28 -1.90
CA GLU A 29 3.71 6.57 -1.52
C GLU A 29 4.30 7.75 -2.31
N ASN A 30 5.58 7.65 -2.70
CA ASN A 30 6.26 8.68 -3.50
C ASN A 30 6.07 8.49 -5.02
N GLY A 31 5.48 7.36 -5.44
CA GLY A 31 5.23 7.03 -6.83
C GLY A 31 6.46 6.53 -7.62
N SER A 32 7.59 6.30 -6.96
CA SER A 32 8.81 5.81 -7.60
C SER A 32 8.72 4.34 -7.98
N ASN A 33 7.79 3.58 -7.40
CA ASN A 33 7.59 2.17 -7.70
C ASN A 33 6.12 1.76 -7.57
N ILE A 34 5.64 0.97 -8.53
CA ILE A 34 4.29 0.39 -8.49
C ILE A 34 4.34 -0.94 -7.72
N PRO A 35 3.43 -1.21 -6.76
CA PRO A 35 3.45 -2.44 -5.97
C PRO A 35 3.32 -3.69 -6.85
N ARG A 36 4.32 -4.58 -6.74
CA ARG A 36 4.26 -5.93 -7.30
C ARG A 36 3.97 -6.92 -6.17
N LEU A 37 2.70 -7.16 -5.94
CA LEU A 37 2.20 -7.97 -4.83
C LEU A 37 1.61 -9.29 -5.32
N THR A 38 1.79 -10.34 -4.53
CA THR A 38 1.00 -11.57 -4.70
C THR A 38 -0.47 -11.32 -4.31
N LEU A 39 -1.40 -12.17 -4.77
CA LEU A 39 -2.82 -12.04 -4.40
C LEU A 39 -3.04 -11.97 -2.88
N GLY A 40 -2.32 -12.79 -2.11
CA GLY A 40 -2.40 -12.78 -0.65
C GLY A 40 -1.92 -11.45 -0.04
N GLN A 41 -0.90 -10.83 -0.61
CA GLN A 41 -0.41 -9.52 -0.19
C GLN A 41 -1.38 -8.40 -0.58
N THR A 42 -1.96 -8.45 -1.77
CA THR A 42 -3.02 -7.52 -2.21
C THR A 42 -4.20 -7.57 -1.24
N VAL A 43 -4.67 -8.77 -0.86
CA VAL A 43 -5.74 -8.93 0.13
C VAL A 43 -5.37 -8.31 1.47
N ARG A 44 -4.14 -8.50 1.96
CA ARG A 44 -3.67 -7.89 3.22
C ARG A 44 -3.64 -6.36 3.12
N LEU A 45 -3.14 -5.83 2.01
CA LEU A 45 -3.09 -4.39 1.76
C LEU A 45 -4.49 -3.79 1.74
N CYS A 46 -5.44 -4.40 1.02
CA CYS A 46 -6.86 -3.99 1.02
C CYS A 46 -7.43 -3.95 2.44
N LYS A 47 -7.18 -5.01 3.24
CA LYS A 47 -7.70 -5.12 4.62
C LYS A 47 -7.15 -4.03 5.53
N ILE A 48 -5.84 -3.81 5.55
CA ILE A 48 -5.25 -2.80 6.45
C ILE A 48 -5.58 -1.37 5.99
N THR A 49 -5.65 -1.14 4.68
CA THR A 49 -6.02 0.18 4.14
C THR A 49 -7.52 0.44 4.13
N LYS A 50 -8.35 -0.57 4.45
CA LYS A 50 -9.82 -0.52 4.34
C LYS A 50 -10.28 -0.05 2.95
N ARG A 51 -9.56 -0.45 1.91
CA ARG A 51 -9.79 -0.09 0.50
C ARG A 51 -10.07 -1.34 -0.34
N THR A 52 -10.77 -1.16 -1.44
CA THR A 52 -10.93 -2.22 -2.43
C THR A 52 -9.68 -2.35 -3.32
N VAL A 53 -9.62 -3.42 -4.11
CA VAL A 53 -8.53 -3.57 -5.08
C VAL A 53 -8.62 -2.52 -6.19
N GLU A 54 -9.83 -2.08 -6.53
CA GLU A 54 -10.11 -1.01 -7.49
C GLU A 54 -9.59 0.33 -6.98
N ASP A 55 -9.88 0.68 -5.71
CA ASP A 55 -9.36 1.90 -5.08
C ASP A 55 -7.84 1.95 -5.12
N LEU A 56 -7.19 0.81 -4.82
CA LEU A 56 -5.74 0.69 -4.86
C LEU A 56 -5.20 0.79 -6.29
N ALA A 57 -5.85 0.14 -7.25
CA ALA A 57 -5.46 0.21 -8.65
C ALA A 57 -5.51 1.66 -9.16
N ASP A 58 -6.55 2.42 -8.83
CA ASP A 58 -6.66 3.82 -9.23
C ASP A 58 -5.66 4.73 -8.50
N LEU A 59 -5.34 4.41 -7.24
CA LEU A 59 -4.33 5.12 -6.46
C LEU A 59 -2.92 4.96 -7.05
N PHE A 60 -2.56 3.76 -7.52
CA PHE A 60 -1.25 3.48 -8.11
C PHE A 60 -1.14 3.84 -9.61
N LYS A 61 -2.26 4.05 -10.32
CA LYS A 61 -2.24 4.57 -11.72
C LYS A 61 -1.83 6.04 -11.82
N GLN A 62 -2.00 6.81 -10.75
CA GLN A 62 -1.76 8.26 -10.71
C GLN A 62 -0.37 8.63 -10.18
N SER A 63 0.55 7.66 -10.14
CA SER A 63 1.90 7.79 -9.59
C SER A 63 2.96 7.76 -10.68
#